data_AF-A0A536GNJ5-F1
#
_entry.id   AF-A0A536GNJ5-F1
#
_cell.length_a   1.000
_cell.length_b   1.000
_cell.length_c   1.000
_cell.angle_alpha   90.00
_cell.angle_beta   90.00
_cell.angle_gamma   90.00
#
_symmetry.space_group_name_H-M   'P 1'
#
loop_
_entity.id
_entity.type
_entity.pdbx_description
1 polymer ?
#
loop_
_entity_poly.entity_id
_entity_poly.type
_entity_poly.pdbx_seq_one_letter_code
_entity_poly.pdbx_strand_id
1 'polypeptide(L)'
;MSDGSDRSWSVHSAQQGGPIPVPLAITDGSVLLTYGWEGTYGVWRFDLASGSLTRLSTEPAARGYGTGAVWLEPLRGTAPGGAEQSGDTLARLDLSTGMVTDWFHRDATLVRYLGADGDGHPWVLTSMYSSQGFNLGIWRVRGPGQADLTLEGQRIDRIFSDVHGTWFGNESGVYLFAGGHLDRVSAASVGEVIGPCVAQK
;
A
#
# COMPACT_ATOMS: atom_id res chain seq x y z
N MET A 1 2.75 6.10 -18.54
CA MET A 1 4.08 6.19 -17.91
C MET A 1 4.11 7.52 -17.18
N SER A 2 4.27 7.53 -15.85
CA SER A 2 4.44 8.79 -15.12
C SER A 2 5.81 9.38 -15.48
N ASP A 3 5.86 10.69 -15.69
CA ASP A 3 7.08 11.43 -16.04
C ASP A 3 8.03 11.64 -14.85
N GLY A 4 7.72 11.02 -13.70
CA GLY A 4 8.46 11.15 -12.45
C GLY A 4 8.18 12.44 -11.68
N SER A 5 7.27 13.29 -12.15
CA SER A 5 6.82 14.48 -11.40
C SER A 5 5.87 14.12 -10.25
N ASP A 6 5.13 13.02 -10.40
CA ASP A 6 4.22 12.52 -9.38
C ASP A 6 4.98 12.09 -8.11
N ARG A 7 4.63 12.69 -6.97
CA ARG A 7 5.13 12.29 -5.65
C ARG A 7 4.02 11.54 -4.94
N SER A 8 4.29 10.30 -4.55
CA SER A 8 3.37 9.49 -3.76
C SER A 8 3.90 9.28 -2.35
N TRP A 9 2.99 9.17 -1.39
CA TRP A 9 3.30 8.78 -0.01
C TRP A 9 2.37 7.65 0.39
N SER A 10 2.92 6.62 1.04
CA SER A 10 2.10 5.65 1.75
C SER A 10 1.74 6.23 3.12
N VAL A 11 0.45 6.31 3.40
CA VAL A 11 -0.04 6.87 4.67
C VAL A 11 -0.12 5.76 5.71
N HIS A 12 0.94 5.59 6.49
CA HIS A 12 0.94 4.77 7.72
C HIS A 12 0.40 5.59 8.91
N SER A 13 -0.87 6.01 8.86
CA SER A 13 -1.51 6.55 10.05
C SER A 13 -2.13 5.42 10.87
N ALA A 14 -1.51 5.10 12.02
CA ALA A 14 -2.09 4.24 13.05
C ALA A 14 -3.10 4.99 13.96
N GLN A 15 -3.25 6.31 13.77
CA GLN A 15 -4.21 7.13 14.52
C GLN A 15 -5.19 7.80 13.55
N GLN A 16 -6.34 7.15 13.34
CA GLN A 16 -7.54 7.74 12.72
C GLN A 16 -8.23 8.77 13.65
N GLY A 17 -7.46 9.67 14.28
CA GLY A 17 -7.91 10.47 15.41
C GLY A 17 -8.05 11.98 15.17
N GLY A 18 -7.82 12.49 13.96
CA GLY A 18 -7.93 13.92 13.70
C GLY A 18 -8.27 14.23 12.23
N PRO A 19 -9.00 15.32 11.94
CA PRO A 19 -9.48 15.69 10.61
C PRO A 19 -8.37 16.29 9.72
N ILE A 20 -7.11 15.87 9.91
CA ILE A 20 -5.98 16.45 9.18
C ILE A 20 -5.95 15.78 7.79
N PRO A 21 -6.14 16.54 6.70
CA PRO A 21 -5.97 16.00 5.36
C PRO A 21 -4.55 15.52 5.19
N VAL A 22 -4.38 14.23 4.89
CA VAL A 22 -3.08 13.67 4.54
C VAL A 22 -3.01 13.57 3.02
N PRO A 23 -2.02 14.20 2.37
CA PRO A 23 -1.76 13.99 0.95
C PRO A 23 -1.42 12.53 0.66
N LEU A 24 -2.19 11.91 -0.22
CA LEU A 24 -1.90 10.59 -0.81
C LEU A 24 -0.89 10.74 -1.96
N ALA A 25 -1.07 11.76 -2.78
CA ALA A 25 -0.21 12.08 -3.91
C ALA A 25 -0.34 13.54 -4.32
N ILE A 26 0.72 14.07 -4.90
CA ILE A 26 0.70 15.29 -5.72
C ILE A 26 0.94 14.84 -7.15
N THR A 27 0.01 15.20 -8.04
CA THR A 27 0.09 14.94 -9.47
C THR A 27 0.21 16.26 -10.22
N ASP A 28 0.44 16.20 -11.53
CA ASP A 28 0.35 17.40 -12.36
C ASP A 28 -1.05 18.03 -12.24
N GLY A 29 -1.10 19.25 -11.71
CA GLY A 29 -2.33 20.02 -11.50
C GLY A 29 -3.24 19.60 -10.33
N SER A 30 -2.89 18.62 -9.49
CA SER A 30 -3.79 18.19 -8.40
C SER A 30 -3.09 17.62 -7.16
N VAL A 31 -3.78 17.68 -6.02
CA VAL A 31 -3.42 16.95 -4.79
C VAL A 31 -4.54 15.98 -4.44
N LEU A 32 -4.19 14.71 -4.22
CA LEU A 32 -5.11 13.69 -3.72
C LEU A 32 -5.04 13.63 -2.20
N LEU A 33 -6.19 13.64 -1.53
CA LEU A 33 -6.30 13.74 -0.08
C LEU A 33 -7.19 12.62 0.48
N THR A 34 -6.89 12.16 1.70
CA THR A 34 -7.73 11.20 2.46
C THR A 34 -8.92 11.84 3.20
N TYR A 35 -8.99 13.17 3.22
CA TYR A 35 -10.05 13.95 3.84
C TYR A 35 -10.35 15.20 3.00
N GLY A 36 -11.60 15.64 3.03
CA GLY A 36 -12.03 16.89 2.41
C GLY A 36 -12.34 17.97 3.44
N TRP A 37 -13.36 18.78 3.15
CA TRP A 37 -13.87 19.77 4.10
C TRP A 37 -14.31 19.10 5.42
N GLU A 38 -13.95 19.73 6.53
CA GLU A 38 -14.47 19.45 7.88
C GLU A 38 -14.30 17.99 8.34
N GLY A 39 -13.23 17.31 7.91
CA GLY A 39 -12.94 15.94 8.36
C GLY A 39 -13.81 14.87 7.69
N THR A 40 -14.51 15.21 6.59
CA THR A 40 -15.26 14.22 5.82
C THR A 40 -14.31 13.23 5.15
N TYR A 41 -14.39 11.97 5.58
CA TYR A 41 -13.61 10.87 5.02
C TYR A 41 -13.85 10.66 3.53
N GLY A 42 -12.82 10.25 2.81
CA GLY A 42 -12.96 9.83 1.41
C GLY A 42 -11.69 10.03 0.63
N VAL A 43 -11.76 9.76 -0.66
CA VAL A 43 -10.72 10.23 -1.59
C VAL A 43 -11.19 11.55 -2.17
N TRP A 44 -10.36 12.59 -2.04
CA TRP A 44 -10.63 13.92 -2.54
C TRP A 44 -9.54 14.36 -3.50
N ARG A 45 -9.90 15.18 -4.48
CA ARG A 45 -8.99 15.84 -5.41
C ARG A 45 -9.09 17.34 -5.20
N PHE A 46 -7.97 17.97 -4.87
CA PHE A 46 -7.81 19.41 -4.88
C PHE A 46 -7.15 19.82 -6.20
N ASP A 47 -7.90 20.52 -7.04
CA ASP A 47 -7.42 21.05 -8.33
C ASP A 47 -6.61 22.33 -8.09
N LEU A 48 -5.34 22.33 -8.50
CA LEU A 48 -4.41 23.42 -8.22
C LEU A 48 -4.68 24.67 -9.05
N ALA A 49 -5.32 24.54 -10.23
CA ALA A 49 -5.56 25.66 -11.13
C ALA A 49 -6.79 26.47 -10.70
N SER A 50 -7.86 25.78 -10.31
CA SER A 50 -9.15 26.38 -9.91
C SER A 50 -9.30 26.56 -8.40
N GLY A 51 -8.49 25.86 -7.60
CA GLY A 51 -8.67 25.78 -6.14
C GLY A 51 -9.89 24.95 -5.73
N SER A 52 -10.48 24.17 -6.65
CA SER A 52 -11.69 23.39 -6.40
C SER A 52 -11.36 22.09 -5.68
N LEU A 53 -12.19 21.71 -4.70
CA LEU A 53 -12.09 20.42 -4.01
C LEU A 53 -13.26 19.52 -4.42
N THR A 54 -12.97 18.35 -4.97
CA THR A 54 -13.98 17.38 -5.45
C THR A 54 -13.81 16.04 -4.75
N ARG A 55 -14.89 15.47 -4.26
CA ARG A 55 -14.89 14.12 -3.69
C ARG A 55 -14.93 13.10 -4.82
N LEU A 56 -13.95 12.18 -4.83
CA LEU A 56 -13.85 11.09 -5.79
C LEU A 56 -14.44 9.78 -5.26
N SER A 57 -14.38 9.57 -3.94
CA SER A 57 -14.95 8.39 -3.29
C SER A 57 -15.35 8.69 -1.85
N THR A 58 -16.35 7.98 -1.36
CA THR A 58 -16.79 8.04 0.04
C THR A 58 -16.06 7.06 0.96
N GLU A 59 -15.23 6.17 0.39
CA GLU A 59 -14.51 5.14 1.14
C GLU A 59 -13.43 5.75 2.05
N PRO A 60 -13.45 5.49 3.37
CA PRO A 60 -12.52 6.11 4.33
C PRO A 60 -11.10 5.51 4.33
N ALA A 61 -10.84 4.52 3.47
CA ALA A 61 -9.71 3.60 3.64
C ALA A 61 -8.63 3.73 2.55
N ALA A 62 -8.34 4.94 2.09
CA ALA A 62 -7.27 5.17 1.12
C ALA A 62 -5.88 5.01 1.75
N ARG A 63 -4.98 4.32 1.03
CA ARG A 63 -3.66 3.92 1.56
C ARG A 63 -2.48 4.29 0.69
N GLY A 64 -2.69 4.39 -0.62
CA GLY A 64 -1.64 4.73 -1.54
C GLY A 64 -2.16 5.10 -2.91
N TYR A 65 -1.24 5.60 -3.72
CA TYR A 65 -1.48 6.04 -5.09
C TYR A 65 -0.44 5.41 -6.02
N GLY A 66 -0.86 5.04 -7.23
CA GLY A 66 0.02 4.58 -8.29
C GLY A 66 -0.76 4.25 -9.55
N THR A 67 -0.13 4.39 -10.72
CA THR A 67 -0.72 4.02 -12.03
C THR A 67 -2.13 4.60 -12.28
N GLY A 68 -2.33 5.87 -11.91
CA GLY A 68 -3.62 6.54 -12.11
C GLY A 68 -4.76 6.01 -11.23
N ALA A 69 -4.44 5.34 -10.13
CA ALA A 69 -5.42 4.81 -9.19
C ALA A 69 -5.06 5.11 -7.73
N VAL A 70 -6.08 5.02 -6.88
CA VAL A 70 -5.91 5.02 -5.42
C VAL A 70 -6.26 3.62 -4.90
N TRP A 71 -5.39 3.09 -4.06
CA TRP A 71 -5.60 1.81 -3.39
C TRP A 71 -6.37 2.01 -2.09
N LEU A 72 -7.43 1.21 -1.92
CA LEU A 72 -8.38 1.28 -0.82
C LEU A 72 -8.38 -0.04 -0.04
N GLU A 73 -8.54 0.04 1.28
CA GLU A 73 -8.78 -1.09 2.20
C GLU A 73 -10.20 -1.01 2.79
N PRO A 74 -11.26 -1.15 1.97
CA PRO A 74 -12.63 -0.90 2.40
C PRO A 74 -12.98 -1.69 3.67
N LEU A 75 -13.69 -1.04 4.59
CA LEU A 75 -14.12 -1.61 5.87
C LEU A 75 -15.33 -2.53 5.68
N ARG A 76 -15.13 -3.62 4.94
CA ARG A 76 -16.14 -4.66 4.72
C ARG A 76 -15.52 -6.04 4.97
N GLY A 77 -16.38 -6.99 5.30
CA GLY A 77 -15.98 -8.32 5.75
C GLY A 77 -15.76 -8.40 7.26
N THR A 78 -15.50 -9.61 7.76
CA THR A 78 -15.21 -9.87 9.17
C THR A 78 -13.72 -10.13 9.36
N ALA A 79 -12.97 -9.14 9.86
CA ALA A 79 -11.60 -9.38 10.30
C ALA A 79 -11.62 -10.30 11.55
N PRO A 80 -10.72 -11.30 11.66
CA PRO A 80 -10.59 -12.10 12.87
C PRO A 80 -10.27 -11.21 14.07
N GLY A 81 -11.00 -11.38 15.16
CA GLY A 81 -10.73 -10.69 16.43
C GLY A 81 -11.41 -9.33 16.62
N GLY A 82 -12.42 -8.97 15.82
CA GLY A 82 -13.28 -7.81 16.11
C GLY A 82 -12.62 -6.44 15.91
N ALA A 83 -11.52 -6.37 15.16
CA ALA A 83 -10.95 -5.10 14.75
C ALA A 83 -11.85 -4.46 13.67
N GLU A 84 -12.84 -3.68 14.10
CA GLU A 84 -13.83 -2.95 13.27
C GLU A 84 -13.23 -2.02 12.20
N GLN A 85 -11.90 -1.89 12.15
CA GLN A 85 -11.16 -0.92 11.31
C GLN A 85 -10.30 -1.60 10.23
N SER A 86 -10.64 -2.84 9.88
CA SER A 86 -9.81 -3.70 9.04
C SER A 86 -10.68 -4.54 8.12
N GLY A 87 -10.49 -4.41 6.81
CA GLY A 87 -11.17 -5.21 5.79
C GLY A 87 -10.36 -6.42 5.33
N ASP A 88 -11.05 -7.31 4.65
CA ASP A 88 -10.49 -8.52 4.00
C ASP A 88 -10.22 -8.33 2.50
N THR A 89 -10.31 -7.08 2.04
CA THR A 89 -10.33 -6.73 0.63
C THR A 89 -9.41 -5.55 0.36
N LEU A 90 -8.63 -5.64 -0.72
CA LEU A 90 -8.01 -4.51 -1.39
C LEU A 90 -8.86 -4.13 -2.59
N ALA A 91 -9.25 -2.85 -2.69
CA ALA A 91 -9.96 -2.30 -3.84
C ALA A 91 -9.12 -1.21 -4.54
N ARG A 92 -9.43 -0.99 -5.82
CA ARG A 92 -8.81 0.02 -6.68
C ARG A 92 -9.86 1.06 -7.06
N LEU A 93 -9.60 2.33 -6.75
CA LEU A 93 -10.34 3.46 -7.30
C LEU A 93 -9.61 3.94 -8.56
N ASP A 94 -10.25 3.78 -9.72
CA ASP A 94 -9.75 4.31 -10.97
C ASP A 94 -10.04 5.82 -11.07
N LEU A 95 -9.00 6.65 -11.19
CA LEU A 95 -9.15 8.10 -11.13
C LEU A 95 -9.70 8.73 -12.42
N SER A 96 -9.74 7.97 -13.51
CA SER A 96 -10.29 8.41 -14.80
C SER A 96 -11.80 8.18 -14.88
N THR A 97 -12.28 7.09 -14.31
CA THR A 97 -13.71 6.70 -14.36
C THR A 97 -14.44 6.95 -13.04
N GLY A 98 -13.71 7.09 -11.92
CA GLY A 98 -14.29 7.12 -10.58
C GLY A 98 -14.78 5.75 -10.09
N MET A 99 -14.56 4.67 -10.84
CA MET A 99 -15.04 3.35 -10.50
C MET A 99 -14.16 2.70 -9.42
N VAL A 100 -14.80 2.12 -8.41
CA VAL A 100 -14.15 1.28 -7.39
C VAL A 100 -14.31 -0.19 -7.78
N THR A 101 -13.23 -0.96 -7.76
CA THR A 101 -13.25 -2.38 -8.10
C THR A 101 -12.41 -3.19 -7.12
N ASP A 102 -12.97 -4.31 -6.66
CA ASP A 102 -12.28 -5.27 -5.82
C ASP A 102 -11.13 -5.91 -6.60
N TRP A 103 -9.93 -5.89 -6.03
CA TRP A 103 -8.72 -6.35 -6.72
C TRP A 103 -8.18 -7.62 -6.10
N PHE A 104 -8.22 -7.70 -4.77
CA PHE A 104 -7.75 -8.84 -4.00
C PHE A 104 -8.61 -9.03 -2.75
N HIS A 105 -8.95 -10.28 -2.45
CA HIS A 105 -9.78 -10.61 -1.30
C HIS A 105 -9.32 -11.94 -0.71
N ARG A 106 -9.27 -12.02 0.63
CA ARG A 106 -9.02 -13.26 1.37
C ARG A 106 -9.90 -13.32 2.60
N ASP A 107 -10.82 -14.28 2.63
CA ASP A 107 -11.72 -14.51 3.76
C ASP A 107 -10.97 -14.57 5.10
N ALA A 108 -11.61 -13.99 6.13
CA ALA A 108 -11.13 -14.02 7.51
C ALA A 108 -9.65 -13.61 7.65
N THR A 109 -9.20 -12.67 6.82
CA THR A 109 -7.81 -12.22 6.83
C THR A 109 -7.79 -10.72 6.72
N LEU A 110 -7.03 -10.03 7.55
CA LEU A 110 -6.81 -8.60 7.36
C LEU A 110 -5.93 -8.39 6.13
N VAL A 111 -6.38 -7.54 5.21
CA VAL A 111 -5.68 -7.16 3.98
C VAL A 111 -5.16 -5.73 4.10
N ARG A 112 -3.85 -5.54 3.90
CA ARG A 112 -3.18 -4.24 3.95
C ARG A 112 -2.37 -3.97 2.69
N TYR A 113 -2.53 -2.76 2.13
CA TYR A 113 -1.68 -2.27 1.05
C TYR A 113 -0.31 -1.88 1.62
N LEU A 114 0.76 -2.39 1.02
CA LEU A 114 2.14 -2.07 1.42
C LEU A 114 2.82 -1.09 0.46
N GLY A 115 2.46 -1.12 -0.82
CA GLY A 115 3.14 -0.39 -1.88
C GLY A 115 2.84 -1.02 -3.23
N ALA A 116 3.53 -0.59 -4.27
CA ALA A 116 3.44 -1.19 -5.60
C ALA A 116 4.83 -1.51 -6.15
N ASP A 117 4.93 -2.52 -7.02
CA ASP A 117 6.15 -2.81 -7.78
C ASP A 117 6.38 -1.77 -8.91
N GLY A 118 7.47 -1.94 -9.66
CA GLY A 118 7.82 -1.05 -10.77
C GLY A 118 6.81 -1.04 -11.92
N ASP A 119 5.96 -2.06 -12.02
CA ASP A 119 4.87 -2.15 -13.01
C ASP A 119 3.54 -1.57 -12.48
N GLY A 120 3.51 -1.17 -11.20
CA GLY A 120 2.33 -0.64 -10.52
C GLY A 120 1.41 -1.70 -9.91
N HIS A 121 1.84 -2.96 -9.86
CA HIS A 121 1.08 -4.02 -9.19
C HIS A 121 1.21 -3.89 -7.67
N PRO A 122 0.11 -3.93 -6.91
CA PRO A 122 0.18 -3.75 -5.46
C PRO A 122 0.81 -4.95 -4.76
N TRP A 123 1.60 -4.63 -3.74
CA TRP A 123 2.05 -5.54 -2.70
C TRP A 123 1.07 -5.49 -1.53
N VAL A 124 0.67 -6.67 -1.06
CA VAL A 124 -0.34 -6.81 -0.01
C VAL A 124 0.20 -7.63 1.14
N LEU A 125 0.03 -7.13 2.36
CA LEU A 125 0.17 -7.90 3.58
C LEU A 125 -1.18 -8.50 3.95
N THR A 126 -1.20 -9.82 4.12
CA THR A 126 -2.30 -10.54 4.74
C THR A 126 -1.91 -10.93 6.16
N SER A 127 -2.80 -10.72 7.13
CA SER A 127 -2.60 -11.19 8.49
C SER A 127 -3.85 -11.86 9.06
N MET A 128 -3.71 -13.07 9.61
CA MET A 128 -4.79 -13.81 10.25
C MET A 128 -4.40 -14.18 11.69
N TYR A 129 -5.30 -13.89 12.63
CA TYR A 129 -5.22 -14.42 13.99
C TYR A 129 -5.99 -15.73 14.08
N SER A 130 -5.32 -16.79 14.53
CA SER A 130 -5.92 -18.10 14.74
C SER A 130 -5.51 -18.67 16.10
N SER A 131 -6.20 -19.73 16.54
CA SER A 131 -5.79 -20.48 17.74
C SER A 131 -4.41 -21.14 17.61
N GLN A 132 -3.91 -21.31 16.39
CA GLN A 132 -2.59 -21.86 16.10
C GLN A 132 -1.50 -20.79 16.00
N GLY A 133 -1.85 -19.52 16.13
CA GLY A 133 -0.92 -18.40 16.08
C GLY A 133 -1.28 -17.34 15.05
N PHE A 134 -0.29 -16.52 14.72
CA PHE A 134 -0.40 -15.37 13.83
C PHE A 134 0.24 -15.69 12.48
N ASN A 135 -0.59 -15.73 11.43
CA ASN A 135 -0.15 -16.05 10.08
C ASN A 135 0.00 -14.77 9.26
N LEU A 136 1.16 -14.61 8.63
CA LEU A 136 1.48 -13.49 7.75
C LEU A 136 1.76 -13.99 6.34
N GLY A 137 1.32 -13.22 5.35
CA GLY A 137 1.64 -13.46 3.94
C GLY A 137 1.84 -12.15 3.19
N ILE A 138 2.86 -12.09 2.34
CA ILE A 138 3.10 -11.00 1.40
C ILE A 138 2.74 -11.49 0.01
N TRP A 139 1.79 -10.82 -0.62
CA TRP A 139 1.25 -11.17 -1.92
C TRP A 139 1.60 -10.11 -2.94
N ARG A 140 2.06 -10.54 -4.12
CA ARG A 140 2.11 -9.70 -5.32
C ARG A 140 0.80 -9.85 -6.06
N VAL A 141 0.02 -8.78 -6.20
CA VAL A 141 -1.29 -8.86 -6.86
C VAL A 141 -1.18 -8.25 -8.26
N ARG A 142 -1.18 -9.09 -9.29
CA ARG A 142 -0.98 -8.67 -10.70
C ARG A 142 -2.25 -8.15 -11.38
N GLY A 143 -3.42 -8.48 -10.82
CA GLY A 143 -4.71 -8.09 -11.37
C GLY A 143 -5.86 -8.58 -10.51
N PRO A 144 -7.12 -8.31 -10.89
CA PRO A 144 -8.29 -8.79 -10.16
C PRO A 144 -8.26 -10.31 -10.02
N GLY A 145 -8.19 -10.80 -8.78
CA GLY A 145 -8.13 -12.24 -8.47
C GLY A 145 -6.82 -12.94 -8.88
N GLN A 146 -5.80 -12.19 -9.32
CA GLN A 146 -4.49 -12.72 -9.70
C GLN A 146 -3.44 -12.29 -8.68
N ALA A 147 -3.04 -13.20 -7.80
CA ALA A 147 -2.06 -12.93 -6.77
C ALA A 147 -1.14 -14.12 -6.51
N ASP A 148 0.13 -13.83 -6.25
CA ASP A 148 1.15 -14.83 -5.94
C ASP A 148 1.71 -14.58 -4.53
N LEU A 149 1.67 -15.61 -3.67
CA LEU A 149 2.32 -15.55 -2.36
C LEU A 149 3.83 -15.51 -2.57
N THR A 150 4.45 -14.43 -2.13
CA THR A 150 5.89 -14.17 -2.31
C THR A 150 6.69 -14.44 -1.04
N LEU A 151 6.11 -14.16 0.12
CA LEU A 151 6.74 -14.41 1.43
C LEU A 151 5.69 -14.85 2.44
N GLU A 152 5.99 -15.87 3.25
CA GLU A 152 5.09 -16.41 4.27
C GLU A 152 5.76 -16.39 5.64
N GLY A 153 4.98 -16.14 6.69
CA GLY A 153 5.42 -16.22 8.08
C GLY A 153 6.36 -15.10 8.54
N GLN A 154 6.69 -14.15 7.66
CA GLN A 154 7.56 -13.02 7.99
C GLN A 154 6.80 -11.71 8.01
N ARG A 155 7.09 -10.89 9.02
CA ARG A 155 6.68 -9.50 9.07
C ARG A 155 7.62 -8.67 8.19
N ILE A 156 7.06 -7.73 7.45
CA ILE A 156 7.81 -6.71 6.69
C ILE A 156 7.60 -5.36 7.37
N ASP A 157 8.69 -4.66 7.65
CA ASP A 157 8.66 -3.34 8.31
C ASP A 157 8.77 -2.20 7.30
N ARG A 158 9.43 -2.46 6.18
CA ARG A 158 9.66 -1.50 5.09
C ARG A 158 9.56 -2.19 3.74
N ILE A 159 8.93 -1.50 2.79
CA ILE A 159 8.91 -1.88 1.39
C ILE A 159 9.17 -0.62 0.56
N PHE A 160 9.94 -0.75 -0.51
CA PHE A 160 10.05 0.28 -1.54
C PHE A 160 10.44 -0.36 -2.86
N SER A 161 10.09 0.28 -3.97
CA SER A 161 10.42 -0.20 -5.31
C SER A 161 11.28 0.81 -6.04
N ASP A 162 12.25 0.33 -6.80
CA ASP A 162 13.10 1.13 -7.68
C ASP A 162 13.35 0.39 -9.01
N VAL A 163 14.30 0.89 -9.81
CA VAL A 163 14.66 0.29 -11.11
C VAL A 163 15.25 -1.12 -11.01
N HIS A 164 15.66 -1.56 -9.82
CA HIS A 164 16.26 -2.89 -9.60
C HIS A 164 15.23 -3.92 -9.13
N GLY A 165 14.09 -3.49 -8.61
CA GLY A 165 13.03 -4.37 -8.15
C GLY A 165 12.30 -3.81 -6.93
N THR A 166 11.67 -4.71 -6.16
CA THR A 166 11.05 -4.35 -4.88
C THR A 166 11.93 -4.82 -3.73
N TRP A 167 12.30 -3.90 -2.86
CA TRP A 167 13.08 -4.15 -1.67
C TRP A 167 12.17 -4.34 -0.47
N PHE A 168 12.41 -5.40 0.28
CA PHE A 168 11.72 -5.71 1.53
C PHE A 168 12.73 -5.68 2.65
N GLY A 169 12.36 -5.03 3.75
CA GLY A 169 13.15 -5.03 4.96
C GLY A 169 12.34 -5.57 6.13
N ASN A 170 12.99 -6.40 6.95
CA ASN A 170 12.50 -6.77 8.26
C ASN A 170 13.65 -6.98 9.28
N GLU A 171 13.30 -7.45 10.47
CA GLU A 171 14.26 -7.80 11.53
C GLU A 171 15.26 -8.89 11.10
N SER A 172 14.92 -9.72 10.11
CA SER A 172 15.76 -10.81 9.62
C SER A 172 16.69 -10.38 8.48
N GLY A 173 16.49 -9.24 7.84
CA GLY A 173 17.36 -8.81 6.75
C GLY A 173 16.74 -7.85 5.75
N VAL A 174 17.48 -7.64 4.67
CA VAL A 174 17.02 -6.97 3.46
C VAL A 174 16.93 -7.99 2.33
N TYR A 175 15.82 -7.94 1.60
CA TYR A 175 15.49 -8.82 0.50
C TYR A 175 15.19 -7.99 -0.74
N LEU A 176 15.55 -8.51 -1.92
CA LEU A 176 15.23 -7.94 -3.21
C LEU A 176 14.34 -8.93 -3.97
N PHE A 177 13.17 -8.47 -4.39
CA PHE A 177 12.34 -9.17 -5.37
C PHE A 177 12.62 -8.62 -6.77
N ALA A 178 13.23 -9.44 -7.62
CA ALA A 178 13.55 -9.09 -8.99
C ALA A 178 13.44 -10.33 -9.89
N GLY A 179 13.00 -10.16 -11.13
CA GLY A 179 12.89 -11.29 -12.08
C GLY A 179 11.94 -12.41 -11.64
N GLY A 180 11.01 -12.14 -10.71
CA GLY A 180 10.10 -13.14 -10.16
C GLY A 180 10.64 -13.93 -8.97
N HIS A 181 11.83 -13.59 -8.46
CA HIS A 181 12.49 -14.26 -7.35
C HIS A 181 12.74 -13.29 -6.19
N LEU A 182 12.65 -13.80 -4.96
CA LEU A 182 12.99 -13.06 -3.75
C LEU A 182 14.33 -13.56 -3.20
N ASP A 183 15.34 -12.71 -3.21
CA ASP A 183 16.68 -13.03 -2.72
C ASP A 183 16.99 -12.21 -1.47
N ARG A 184 17.56 -12.84 -0.45
CA ARG A 184 18.12 -12.11 0.69
C ARG A 184 19.46 -11.52 0.26
N VAL A 185 19.53 -10.19 0.24
CA VAL A 185 20.71 -9.43 -0.20
C VAL A 185 21.52 -8.88 0.96
N SER A 186 20.96 -8.84 2.16
CA SER A 186 21.68 -8.49 3.39
C SER A 186 21.11 -9.19 4.62
N ALA A 187 21.99 -9.49 5.58
CA ALA A 187 21.62 -9.97 6.90
C ALA A 187 21.38 -8.83 7.92
N ALA A 188 21.71 -7.59 7.55
CA ALA A 188 21.45 -6.42 8.38
C ALA A 188 19.94 -6.18 8.54
N SER A 189 19.53 -5.84 9.75
CA SER A 189 18.14 -5.57 10.09
C SER A 189 17.68 -4.17 9.63
N VAL A 190 16.37 -3.98 9.45
CA VAL A 190 15.81 -2.66 9.11
C VAL A 190 16.15 -1.62 10.20
N GLY A 191 16.66 -0.47 9.78
CA GLY A 191 17.06 0.62 10.66
C GLY A 191 18.55 0.59 11.03
N GLU A 192 19.27 -0.46 10.66
CA GLU A 192 20.72 -0.55 10.78
C GLU A 192 21.39 0.20 9.61
N VAL A 193 22.33 1.09 9.93
CA VAL A 193 23.13 1.79 8.91
C VAL A 193 24.12 0.79 8.33
N ILE A 194 23.90 0.38 7.09
CA ILE A 194 24.86 -0.45 6.37
C ILE A 194 26.06 0.45 6.03
N GLY A 195 27.24 0.08 6.52
CA GLY A 195 28.50 0.77 6.23
C GLY A 195 28.81 0.84 4.73
N PRO A 196 29.87 1.57 4.32
CA PRO A 196 30.16 1.78 2.90
C PRO A 196 30.24 0.46 2.14
N CYS A 197 29.71 0.42 0.91
CA CYS A 197 29.80 -0.72 0.02
C CYS A 197 31.27 -1.12 -0.16
N VAL A 198 31.72 -2.16 0.53
CA VAL A 198 33.03 -2.76 0.29
C VAL A 198 32.86 -3.68 -0.92
N ALA A 199 33.37 -3.23 -2.07
CA ALA A 199 33.49 -4.07 -3.25
C ALA A 199 34.27 -5.33 -2.86
N GLN A 200 33.66 -6.51 -3.08
CA GLN A 200 34.41 -7.76 -3.03
C GLN A 200 35.45 -7.71 -4.16
N LYS A 201 36.72 -7.83 -3.76
CA LYS A 201 37.85 -8.03 -4.68
C LYS A 201 37.87 -9.48 -5.18
#